data_AF-A0A7C7Y3M1-F1
#
_entry.id   AF-A0A7C7Y3M1-F1
#
_cell.length_a   1.000
_cell.length_b   1.000
_cell.length_c   1.000
_cell.angle_alpha   90.00
_cell.angle_beta   90.00
_cell.angle_gamma   90.00
#
_symmetry.space_group_name_H-M   'P 1'
#
loop_
_entity.id
_entity.type
_entity.pdbx_description
1 polymer ?
#
loop_
_entity_poly.entity_id
_entity_poly.type
_entity_poly.pdbx_seq_one_letter_code
_entity_poly.pdbx_strand_id
1 'polypeptide(L)'
;DRSDDHFIYLPESKRTRRLTSVQGSDSFLGSDLWYEDLERRYPDEYDVVDLTSARKPEEATYLLRVRPTRESSAYDEIEFEIAKKDFYLLGTSYFRGDSKTPIRRITSSREHMVIQDGHRIPTQYVVRNDVRGTETVARFMRMEVNPELSDSLFRSVALEVGRKIPGLGRQKKKDKGM
;
A
#
# COMPACT_ATOMS: atom_id res chain seq x y z
N ASP A 1 14.31 17.68 -1.94
CA ASP A 1 13.02 17.49 -1.26
C ASP A 1 11.85 17.96 -2.10
N ARG A 2 11.16 17.03 -2.75
CA ARG A 2 9.76 17.21 -3.09
C ARG A 2 9.02 16.05 -2.45
N SER A 3 8.26 16.34 -1.41
CA SER A 3 7.24 15.42 -0.91
C SER A 3 6.25 15.12 -2.04
N ASP A 4 5.83 13.87 -2.17
CA ASP A 4 4.80 13.51 -3.13
C ASP A 4 3.50 14.29 -2.84
N ASP A 5 2.85 14.76 -3.91
CA ASP A 5 1.62 15.52 -3.84
C ASP A 5 0.40 14.60 -3.92
N HIS A 6 -0.33 14.50 -2.83
CA HIS A 6 -1.53 13.69 -2.75
C HIS A 6 -2.80 14.53 -2.86
N PHE A 7 -3.77 14.03 -3.62
CA PHE A 7 -5.07 14.66 -3.78
C PHE A 7 -6.18 13.66 -3.57
N ILE A 8 -7.21 14.07 -2.84
CA ILE A 8 -8.44 13.28 -2.65
C ILE A 8 -9.64 14.10 -3.11
N TYR A 9 -10.53 13.45 -3.88
CA TYR A 9 -11.81 14.04 -4.24
C TYR A 9 -12.89 13.60 -3.25
N LEU A 10 -13.62 14.57 -2.71
CA LEU A 10 -14.70 14.35 -1.76
C LEU A 10 -16.04 14.57 -2.45
N PRO A 11 -16.80 13.51 -2.79
CA PRO A 11 -18.03 13.63 -3.58
C PRO A 11 -19.10 14.50 -2.93
N GLU A 12 -19.19 14.47 -1.59
CA GLU A 12 -20.18 15.23 -0.82
C GLU A 12 -20.02 16.75 -1.01
N SER A 13 -18.77 17.23 -1.08
CA SER A 13 -18.47 18.64 -1.31
C SER A 13 -18.16 18.96 -2.77
N LYS A 14 -18.04 17.94 -3.63
CA LYS A 14 -17.58 18.03 -5.03
C LYS A 14 -16.26 18.79 -5.17
N ARG A 15 -15.35 18.65 -4.20
CA ARG A 15 -14.07 19.35 -4.18
C ARG A 15 -12.91 18.38 -4.07
N THR A 16 -11.83 18.73 -4.75
CA THR A 16 -10.53 18.11 -4.54
C THR A 16 -9.80 18.81 -3.41
N ARG A 17 -9.22 18.05 -2.48
CA ARG A 17 -8.34 18.55 -1.42
C ARG A 17 -6.95 17.98 -1.61
N ARG A 18 -5.93 18.83 -1.42
CA ARG A 18 -4.54 18.37 -1.26
C ARG A 18 -4.38 17.79 0.15
N LEU A 19 -3.78 16.62 0.24
CA LEU A 19 -3.35 16.02 1.50
C LEU A 19 -1.91 16.46 1.73
N THR A 20 -1.60 16.87 2.97
CA THR A 20 -0.23 17.24 3.34
C THR A 20 0.52 16.02 3.88
N SER A 21 1.86 16.07 3.84
CA SER A 21 2.72 15.00 4.37
C SER A 21 2.43 14.64 5.84
N VAL A 22 1.93 15.59 6.63
CA VAL A 22 1.52 15.40 8.04
C VAL A 22 0.34 14.42 8.17
N GLN A 23 -0.47 14.27 7.12
CA GLN A 23 -1.62 13.36 7.10
C GLN A 23 -1.26 11.95 6.63
N GLY A 24 0.03 11.66 6.37
CA GLY A 24 0.48 10.35 5.93
C GLY A 24 0.05 9.23 6.87
N SER A 25 -0.04 9.51 8.18
CA SER A 25 -0.49 8.57 9.20
C SER A 25 -1.98 8.54 9.49
N ASP A 26 -2.78 9.34 8.78
CA ASP A 26 -4.23 9.31 8.92
C ASP A 26 -4.79 8.05 8.26
N SER A 27 -5.85 7.50 8.87
CA SER A 27 -6.61 6.38 8.32
C SER A 27 -7.15 6.73 6.93
N PHE A 28 -6.85 5.88 5.96
CA PHE A 28 -7.40 5.95 4.62
C PHE A 28 -8.86 5.52 4.66
N LEU A 29 -9.76 6.51 4.53
CA LEU A 29 -11.22 6.31 4.43
C LEU A 29 -11.81 5.42 5.54
N GLY A 30 -11.27 5.51 6.77
CA GLY A 30 -11.76 4.75 7.93
C GLY A 30 -11.26 3.30 8.02
N SER A 31 -10.36 2.89 7.11
CA SER A 31 -9.72 1.58 7.13
C SER A 31 -8.45 1.55 8.00
N ASP A 32 -7.81 0.39 8.11
CA ASP A 32 -6.52 0.24 8.79
C ASP A 32 -5.33 0.62 7.90
N LEU A 33 -5.55 0.84 6.59
CA LEU A 33 -4.58 1.48 5.71
C LEU A 33 -4.40 2.94 6.10
N TRP A 34 -3.20 3.46 5.98
CA TRP A 34 -2.89 4.89 6.10
C TRP A 34 -2.56 5.46 4.72
N TYR A 35 -2.63 6.79 4.57
CA TYR A 35 -2.33 7.42 3.27
C TYR A 35 -0.91 7.10 2.78
N GLU A 36 0.06 6.99 3.69
CA GLU A 36 1.44 6.61 3.35
C GLU A 36 1.56 5.18 2.78
N ASP A 37 0.58 4.31 2.99
CA ASP A 37 0.60 2.96 2.39
C ASP A 37 0.34 3.00 0.87
N LEU A 38 -0.21 4.11 0.38
CA LEU A 38 -0.46 4.37 -1.04
C LEU A 38 0.73 5.05 -1.72
N GLU A 39 1.73 5.46 -0.95
CA GLU A 39 2.96 6.06 -1.46
C GLU A 39 3.92 4.99 -1.99
N ARG A 40 4.79 5.42 -2.91
CA ARG A 40 5.91 4.60 -3.33
C ARG A 40 6.97 4.65 -2.23
N ARG A 41 7.53 3.49 -1.89
CA ARG A 41 8.67 3.39 -0.98
C ARG A 41 9.96 3.43 -1.78
N TYR A 42 10.89 4.28 -1.40
CA TYR A 42 12.21 4.34 -2.03
C TYR A 42 13.30 3.83 -1.07
N PRO A 43 14.28 3.05 -1.55
CA PRO A 43 15.33 2.49 -0.67
C PRO A 43 16.16 3.54 0.09
N ASP A 44 16.32 4.74 -0.47
CA ASP A 44 17.06 5.87 0.11
C ASP A 44 16.28 6.62 1.21
N GLU A 45 15.01 6.25 1.44
CA GLU A 45 14.21 6.76 2.55
C GLU A 45 14.42 5.96 3.85
N TYR A 46 15.39 5.05 3.88
CA TYR A 46 15.58 4.10 4.96
C TYR A 46 17.05 3.86 5.31
N ASP A 47 17.36 3.92 6.61
CA ASP A 47 18.62 3.44 7.15
C ASP A 47 18.47 1.98 7.60
N VAL A 48 19.38 1.12 7.16
CA VAL A 48 19.38 -0.30 7.56
C VAL A 48 19.87 -0.44 8.99
N VAL A 49 19.05 -1.06 9.83
CA VAL A 49 19.38 -1.39 11.23
C VAL A 49 19.95 -2.79 11.34
N ASP A 50 19.27 -3.75 10.70
CA ASP A 50 19.62 -5.17 10.79
C ASP A 50 19.10 -5.93 9.57
N LEU A 51 19.80 -7.01 9.21
CA LEU A 51 19.38 -7.93 8.17
C LEU A 51 19.68 -9.35 8.62
N THR A 52 18.62 -10.10 8.93
CA THR A 52 18.74 -11.49 9.37
C THR A 52 18.06 -12.45 8.40
N SER A 53 18.50 -13.70 8.49
CA SER A 53 17.86 -14.81 7.79
C SER A 53 16.88 -15.50 8.72
N ALA A 54 15.63 -15.65 8.29
CA ALA A 54 14.63 -16.45 8.96
C ALA A 54 14.17 -17.60 8.05
N ARG A 55 13.61 -18.63 8.67
CA ARG A 55 12.95 -19.73 7.96
C ARG A 55 11.59 -19.94 8.57
N LYS A 56 10.54 -19.57 7.83
CA LYS A 56 9.18 -19.97 8.15
C LYS A 56 8.92 -21.38 7.60
N PRO A 57 7.87 -22.08 8.08
CA PRO A 57 7.48 -23.38 7.53
C PRO A 57 7.22 -23.32 6.02
N GLU A 58 6.64 -22.20 5.57
CA GLU A 58 6.26 -21.93 4.18
C GLU A 58 7.49 -21.71 3.27
N GLU A 59 8.43 -20.87 3.71
CA GLU A 59 9.61 -20.50 2.93
C GLU A 59 10.73 -19.81 3.74
N ALA A 60 11.93 -19.76 3.16
CA ALA A 60 13.05 -19.00 3.70
C ALA A 60 12.89 -17.49 3.39
N THR A 61 13.12 -16.65 4.39
CA THR A 61 12.93 -15.20 4.31
C THR A 61 14.15 -14.42 4.81
N TYR A 62 14.29 -13.18 4.34
CA TYR A 62 15.06 -12.15 4.99
C TYR A 62 14.13 -11.32 5.89
N LEU A 63 14.61 -10.98 7.07
CA LEU A 63 14.00 -9.95 7.93
C LEU A 63 14.92 -8.74 7.89
N LEU A 64 14.47 -7.69 7.19
CA LEU A 64 15.19 -6.43 7.04
C LEU A 64 14.55 -5.40 7.97
N ARG A 65 15.30 -4.96 8.98
CA ARG A 65 14.87 -3.87 9.87
C ARG A 65 15.48 -2.57 9.43
N VAL A 66 14.65 -1.54 9.35
CA VAL A 66 15.05 -0.20 8.90
C VAL A 66 14.45 0.89 9.76
N ARG A 67 15.09 2.06 9.76
CA ARG A 67 14.55 3.31 10.27
C ARG A 67 14.21 4.23 9.10
N PRO A 68 12.99 4.76 9.00
CA PRO A 68 12.69 5.80 8.03
C PRO A 68 13.57 7.03 8.27
N THR A 69 14.14 7.60 7.21
CA THR A 69 14.93 8.84 7.28
C THR A 69 14.06 10.10 7.23
N ARG A 70 12.82 9.95 6.77
CA ARG A 70 11.84 11.04 6.68
C ARG A 70 11.26 11.39 8.05
N GLU A 71 11.34 12.67 8.44
CA GLU A 71 10.77 13.16 9.71
C GLU A 71 9.24 12.99 9.77
N SER A 72 8.56 12.89 8.63
CA SER A 72 7.11 12.70 8.56
C SER A 72 6.66 11.27 8.80
N SER A 73 7.57 10.30 8.98
CA SER A 73 7.15 8.93 9.25
C SER A 73 6.56 8.82 10.64
N ALA A 74 5.43 8.11 10.75
CA ALA A 74 4.79 7.85 12.03
C ALA A 74 5.33 6.62 12.77
N TYR A 75 6.44 6.06 12.30
CA TYR A 75 7.11 4.87 12.83
C TYR A 75 8.58 5.13 13.05
N ASP A 76 9.10 4.51 14.12
CA ASP A 76 10.51 4.58 14.48
C ASP A 76 11.30 3.45 13.84
N GLU A 77 10.67 2.28 13.61
CA GLU A 77 11.28 1.12 12.98
C GLU A 77 10.25 0.36 12.13
N ILE A 78 10.72 -0.21 11.02
CA ILE A 78 9.93 -1.05 10.12
C ILE A 78 10.71 -2.34 9.87
N GLU A 79 10.04 -3.48 9.99
CA GLU A 79 10.59 -4.78 9.61
C GLU A 79 9.90 -5.27 8.33
N PHE A 80 10.68 -5.40 7.26
CA PHE A 80 10.25 -6.02 6.01
C PHE A 80 10.57 -7.52 6.04
N GLU A 81 9.56 -8.33 5.77
CA GLU A 81 9.74 -9.76 5.56
C GLU A 81 9.73 -10.07 4.06
N ILE A 82 10.88 -10.52 3.57
CA ILE A 82 11.15 -10.64 2.14
C ILE A 82 11.48 -12.10 1.81
N ALA A 83 10.78 -12.70 0.85
CA ALA A 83 11.07 -14.04 0.38
C ALA A 83 12.48 -14.12 -0.24
N LYS A 84 13.30 -15.10 0.17
CA LYS A 84 14.64 -15.28 -0.41
C LYS A 84 14.62 -15.75 -1.87
N LYS A 85 13.56 -16.45 -2.26
CA LYS A 85 13.43 -17.09 -3.58
C LYS A 85 13.35 -16.06 -4.71
N ASP A 86 12.61 -14.99 -4.50
CA ASP A 86 12.21 -14.05 -5.55
C ASP A 86 12.05 -12.60 -5.07
N PHE A 87 12.51 -12.30 -3.84
CA PHE A 87 12.45 -10.98 -3.21
C PHE A 87 11.05 -10.39 -3.08
N TYR A 88 10.02 -11.25 -3.06
CA TYR A 88 8.66 -10.83 -2.82
C TYR A 88 8.47 -10.35 -1.37
N LEU A 89 7.79 -9.21 -1.19
CA LEU A 89 7.47 -8.66 0.14
C LEU A 89 6.24 -9.38 0.71
N LEU A 90 6.48 -10.30 1.65
CA LEU A 90 5.45 -11.11 2.29
C LEU A 90 4.74 -10.35 3.42
N GLY A 91 5.47 -9.47 4.09
CA GLY A 91 4.98 -8.77 5.26
C GLY A 91 5.75 -7.50 5.57
N THR A 92 5.08 -6.59 6.25
CA THR A 92 5.67 -5.38 6.83
C THR A 92 5.10 -5.18 8.22
N SER A 93 5.98 -5.09 9.21
CA SER A 93 5.62 -4.82 10.61
C SER A 93 6.11 -3.43 11.00
N TYR A 94 5.23 -2.64 11.60
CA TYR A 94 5.50 -1.25 11.97
C TYR A 94 5.60 -1.10 13.49
N PHE A 95 6.64 -0.41 13.95
CA PHE A 95 6.94 -0.23 15.37
C PHE A 95 6.97 1.26 15.74
N ARG A 96 6.69 1.55 17.01
CA ARG A 96 6.74 2.89 17.58
C ARG A 96 7.40 2.85 18.95
N GLY A 97 8.30 3.82 19.19
CA GLY A 97 9.21 3.85 20.33
C GLY A 97 10.02 2.56 20.46
N ASP A 98 10.37 2.21 21.69
CA ASP A 98 11.16 1.00 22.00
C ASP A 98 10.31 -0.29 22.05
N SER A 99 9.09 -0.27 21.51
CA SER A 99 8.19 -1.43 21.54
C SER A 99 8.74 -2.57 20.69
N LYS A 100 8.84 -3.77 21.27
CA LYS A 100 9.16 -5.01 20.53
C LYS A 100 7.95 -5.63 19.83
N THR A 101 6.75 -5.13 20.11
CA THR A 101 5.51 -5.56 19.48
C THR A 101 5.12 -4.53 18.43
N PRO A 102 4.86 -4.94 17.18
CA PRO A 102 4.42 -4.00 16.16
C PRO A 102 3.01 -3.51 16.49
N ILE A 103 2.75 -2.24 16.17
CA ILE A 103 1.44 -1.60 16.33
C ILE A 103 0.52 -1.88 15.14
N ARG A 104 1.11 -2.27 14.01
CA ARG A 104 0.42 -2.53 12.75
C ARG A 104 1.21 -3.50 11.89
N ARG A 105 0.50 -4.34 11.13
CA ARG A 105 1.10 -5.24 10.13
C ARG A 105 0.35 -5.19 8.82
N ILE A 106 1.08 -5.26 7.71
CA ILE A 106 0.53 -5.47 6.36
C ILE A 106 1.13 -6.76 5.84
N THR A 107 0.29 -7.71 5.42
CA THR A 107 0.76 -9.00 4.87
C THR A 107 0.13 -9.30 3.52
N SER A 108 0.89 -10.02 2.68
CA SER A 108 0.42 -10.54 1.42
C SER A 108 0.91 -11.98 1.24
N SER A 109 -0.03 -12.92 1.19
CA SER A 109 0.24 -14.35 0.99
C SER A 109 0.58 -14.64 -0.46
N ARG A 110 1.42 -15.66 -0.70
CA ARG A 110 1.76 -16.13 -2.06
C ARG A 110 0.55 -16.61 -2.85
N GLU A 111 -0.48 -17.13 -2.19
CA GLU A 111 -1.72 -17.56 -2.85
C GLU A 111 -2.49 -16.38 -3.47
N HIS A 112 -2.17 -15.16 -3.05
CA HIS A 112 -2.71 -13.91 -3.55
C HIS A 112 -1.66 -13.13 -4.35
N MET A 113 -0.77 -13.83 -5.06
CA MET A 113 0.19 -13.25 -5.97
C MET A 113 -0.07 -13.76 -7.39
N VAL A 114 -0.09 -12.86 -8.35
CA VAL A 114 -0.14 -13.19 -9.78
C VAL A 114 1.12 -12.70 -10.48
N ILE A 115 1.46 -13.33 -11.61
CA ILE A 115 2.50 -12.83 -12.52
C ILE A 115 1.81 -12.34 -13.78
N GLN A 116 1.99 -11.05 -14.12
CA GLN A 116 1.45 -10.44 -15.32
C GLN A 116 2.52 -9.56 -15.96
N ASP A 117 2.80 -9.77 -17.25
CA ASP A 117 3.84 -9.07 -18.02
C ASP A 117 5.20 -9.01 -17.29
N GLY A 118 5.59 -10.12 -16.66
CA GLY A 118 6.84 -10.23 -15.89
C GLY A 118 6.83 -9.60 -14.49
N HIS A 119 5.73 -8.95 -14.09
CA HIS A 119 5.60 -8.33 -12.78
C HIS A 119 4.91 -9.29 -11.80
N ARG A 120 5.46 -9.43 -10.59
CA ARG A 120 4.80 -10.12 -9.47
C ARG A 120 3.91 -9.13 -8.75
N ILE A 121 2.60 -9.39 -8.73
CA ILE A 121 1.62 -8.42 -8.25
C ILE A 121 0.76 -9.06 -7.15
N PRO A 122 0.71 -8.47 -5.95
CA PRO A 122 -0.24 -8.86 -4.91
C PRO A 122 -1.68 -8.51 -5.34
N THR A 123 -2.58 -9.48 -5.19
CA THR A 123 -4.02 -9.32 -5.38
C THR A 123 -4.77 -9.17 -4.06
N GLN A 124 -4.09 -9.31 -2.93
CA GLN A 124 -4.64 -9.07 -1.61
C GLN A 124 -3.60 -8.57 -0.61
N TYR A 125 -4.04 -7.66 0.25
CA TYR A 125 -3.36 -7.30 1.49
C TYR A 125 -4.30 -7.50 2.68
N VAL A 126 -3.73 -7.96 3.79
CA VAL A 126 -4.38 -7.93 5.11
C VAL A 126 -3.64 -6.91 5.96
N VAL A 127 -4.36 -5.91 6.45
CA VAL A 127 -3.83 -4.86 7.31
C VAL A 127 -4.44 -5.03 8.70
N ARG A 128 -3.60 -5.32 9.68
CA ARG A 128 -4.01 -5.50 11.07
C ARG A 128 -3.49 -4.35 11.91
N ASN A 129 -4.37 -3.73 12.68
CA ASN A 129 -4.02 -2.74 13.68
C ASN A 129 -4.05 -3.41 15.06
N ASP A 130 -2.88 -3.68 15.62
CA ASP A 130 -2.77 -4.43 16.88
C ASP A 130 -3.16 -3.58 18.10
N VAL A 131 -3.10 -2.25 17.99
CA VAL A 131 -3.51 -1.33 19.06
C VAL A 131 -5.03 -1.25 19.16
N ARG A 132 -5.72 -1.15 18.02
CA ARG A 132 -7.19 -1.05 17.96
C ARG A 132 -7.89 -2.40 17.93
N GLY A 133 -7.17 -3.48 17.60
CA GLY A 133 -7.75 -4.80 17.38
C GLY A 133 -8.62 -4.90 16.13
N THR A 134 -8.37 -4.03 15.13
CA THR A 134 -9.12 -3.97 13.86
C THR A 134 -8.33 -4.57 12.71
N GLU A 135 -9.05 -4.98 11.66
CA GLU A 135 -8.47 -5.55 10.45
C GLU A 135 -9.19 -5.04 9.19
N THR A 136 -8.40 -4.79 8.15
CA THR A 136 -8.84 -4.45 6.81
C THR A 136 -8.28 -5.46 5.82
N VAL A 137 -9.14 -6.02 4.97
CA VAL A 137 -8.72 -6.87 3.84
C VAL A 137 -8.94 -6.13 2.53
N ALA A 138 -7.85 -5.74 1.87
CA ALA A 138 -7.89 -5.09 0.55
C ALA A 138 -7.70 -6.13 -0.55
N ARG A 139 -8.63 -6.23 -1.50
CA ARG A 139 -8.58 -7.18 -2.63
C ARG A 139 -8.64 -6.46 -3.98
N PHE A 140 -7.74 -6.83 -4.88
CA PHE A 140 -7.71 -6.33 -6.26
C PHE A 140 -8.37 -7.36 -7.19
N MET A 141 -9.57 -7.05 -7.65
CA MET A 141 -10.38 -7.96 -8.47
C MET A 141 -10.02 -7.91 -9.96
N ARG A 142 -9.46 -6.78 -10.42
CA ARG A 142 -9.06 -6.56 -11.80
C ARG A 142 -7.84 -5.67 -11.83
N MET A 143 -6.83 -6.09 -12.57
CA MET A 143 -5.59 -5.35 -12.78
C MET A 143 -5.19 -5.45 -14.25
N GLU A 144 -4.64 -4.36 -14.76
CA GLU A 144 -4.03 -4.28 -16.08
C GLU A 144 -2.63 -3.72 -15.88
N VAL A 145 -1.64 -4.42 -16.44
CA VAL A 145 -0.23 -4.02 -16.36
C VAL A 145 0.13 -3.29 -17.64
N ASN A 146 0.88 -2.20 -17.49
CA ASN A 146 1.29 -1.32 -18.58
C ASN A 146 0.14 -0.87 -19.53
N PRO A 147 -1.05 -0.48 -19.02
CA PRO A 147 -2.07 0.09 -19.89
C PRO A 147 -1.59 1.42 -20.46
N GLU A 148 -2.00 1.73 -21.69
CA GLU A 148 -1.78 3.06 -22.26
C GLU A 148 -2.67 4.08 -21.55
N LEU A 149 -2.07 4.88 -20.68
CA LEU A 149 -2.75 5.93 -19.91
C LEU A 149 -2.24 7.31 -20.32
N SER A 150 -3.17 8.22 -20.58
CA SER A 150 -2.83 9.62 -20.84
C SER A 150 -2.44 10.33 -19.54
N ASP A 151 -1.36 11.11 -19.55
CA ASP A 151 -0.92 12.01 -18.45
C ASP A 151 -2.05 12.90 -17.91
N SER A 152 -3.03 13.17 -18.75
CA SER A 152 -4.18 13.99 -18.41
C SER A 152 -5.10 13.35 -17.36
N LEU A 153 -4.93 12.06 -17.05
CA LEU A 153 -5.57 11.36 -15.92
C LEU A 153 -4.89 11.69 -14.58
N PHE A 154 -3.61 12.05 -14.58
CA PHE A 154 -2.82 12.32 -13.38
C PHE A 154 -2.78 13.82 -13.04
N ARG A 155 -3.87 14.53 -13.31
CA ARG A 155 -4.07 15.95 -12.94
C ARG A 155 -5.20 16.03 -11.92
N SER A 156 -5.09 16.90 -10.92
CA SER A 156 -6.14 17.08 -9.90
C SER A 156 -7.53 17.36 -10.51
N VAL A 157 -7.61 18.14 -11.59
CA VAL A 157 -8.85 18.41 -12.33
C VAL A 157 -9.51 17.13 -12.89
N ALA A 158 -8.74 16.08 -13.18
CA ALA A 158 -9.27 14.81 -13.65
C ALA A 158 -10.18 14.14 -12.60
N LEU A 159 -9.91 14.38 -11.31
CA LEU A 159 -10.73 13.88 -10.22
C LEU A 159 -12.10 14.58 -10.18
N GLU A 160 -12.14 15.91 -10.40
CA GLU A 160 -13.37 16.71 -10.34
C GLU A 160 -14.31 16.41 -11.50
N VAL A 161 -13.75 16.25 -12.71
CA VAL A 161 -14.54 15.97 -13.92
C VAL A 161 -14.83 14.47 -14.10
N GLY A 162 -14.34 13.62 -13.20
CA GLY A 162 -14.60 12.18 -13.19
C GLY A 162 -14.13 11.48 -14.47
N ARG A 163 -12.90 11.76 -14.93
CA ARG A 163 -12.37 11.15 -16.17
C ARG A 163 -12.38 9.63 -16.06
N LYS A 164 -12.86 8.96 -17.11
CA LYS A 164 -12.88 7.49 -17.18
C LYS A 164 -11.46 6.97 -17.41
N ILE A 165 -11.09 5.95 -16.66
CA ILE A 165 -9.86 5.20 -16.86
C ILE A 165 -10.13 4.14 -17.94
N PRO A 166 -9.36 4.12 -19.05
CA PRO A 166 -9.44 3.06 -20.06
C PRO A 166 -9.27 1.68 -19.43
N GLY A 167 -9.89 0.64 -20.01
CA GLY A 167 -9.86 -0.71 -19.46
C GLY A 167 -10.79 -0.93 -18.27
N LEU A 168 -10.89 -0.02 -17.31
CA LEU A 168 -11.61 -0.19 -16.04
C LEU A 168 -13.11 0.21 -16.03
N GLY A 169 -13.78 0.17 -17.18
CA GLY A 169 -15.21 0.53 -17.29
C GLY A 169 -16.13 -0.29 -16.36
N ARG A 170 -17.21 0.33 -15.85
CA ARG A 170 -18.26 -0.35 -15.07
C ARG A 170 -18.80 -1.56 -15.83
N GLN A 171 -18.72 -2.75 -15.24
CA GLN A 171 -19.55 -3.86 -15.70
C GLN A 171 -21.01 -3.41 -15.58
N LYS A 172 -21.76 -3.44 -16.68
CA LYS A 172 -23.22 -3.50 -16.57
C LYS A 172 -23.50 -4.72 -15.70
N LYS A 173 -24.21 -4.55 -14.58
CA LYS A 173 -24.91 -5.66 -13.94
C LYS A 173 -25.64 -6.36 -15.09
N LYS A 174 -25.24 -7.59 -15.43
CA LYS A 174 -26.16 -8.46 -16.15
C LYS A 174 -27.31 -8.61 -15.18
N ASP A 175 -28.43 -7.96 -15.48
CA ASP A 175 -29.71 -8.40 -14.95
C ASP A 175 -29.77 -9.90 -15.24
N LYS A 176 -29.58 -10.71 -14.19
CA LYS A 176 -30.11 -12.05 -14.19
C LYS A 176 -31.60 -11.90 -13.96
N GLY A 177 -32.29 -11.49 -15.02
CA GLY A 177 -33.69 -11.78 -15.20
C GLY A 177 -33.81 -13.26 -15.54
N MET A 178 -34.16 -14.05 -14.53
CA MET A 178 -35.09 -15.19 -14.56
C MET A 178 -35.08 -15.84 -13.19
#